data_AF-A0A1I7GCP7-F1
#
_entry.id   AF-A0A1I7GCP7-F1
#
_cell.length_a   1.000
_cell.length_b   1.000
_cell.length_c   1.000
_cell.angle_alpha   90.00
_cell.angle_beta   90.00
_cell.angle_gamma   90.00
#
_symmetry.space_group_name_H-M   'P 1'
#
loop_
_entity.id
_entity.type
_entity.pdbx_description
1 polymer ?
#
loop_
_entity_poly.entity_id
_entity_poly.type
_entity_poly.pdbx_seq_one_letter_code
_entity_poly.pdbx_strand_id
1 'polypeptide(L)' 'MNGYEFIMMIQNRMRDPKFAKKFNALVAELNSIPGLKEDVLKIAQINDDKKRQKAIEKLPSKAKDIVQQIFDLLNS' A
#
# COMPACT_ATOMS: atom_id res chain seq x y z
N MET A 1 14.21 -1.30 2.70
CA MET A 1 13.23 -0.76 3.64
C MET A 1 12.38 -1.90 4.17
N ASN A 2 12.35 -2.11 5.48
CA ASN A 2 11.46 -3.10 6.09
C ASN A 2 10.01 -2.55 6.18
N GLY A 3 9.03 -3.42 6.48
CA GLY A 3 7.63 -3.02 6.57
C GLY A 3 7.36 -1.94 7.65
N TYR A 4 8.19 -1.87 8.68
CA TYR A 4 8.07 -0.89 9.75
C TYR A 4 8.54 0.51 9.33
N GLU A 5 9.67 0.60 8.62
CA GLU A 5 10.17 1.84 8.02
C GLU A 5 9.18 2.42 7.02
N PHE A 6 8.52 1.54 6.24
CA PHE A 6 7.45 1.94 5.34
C PHE A 6 6.27 2.57 6.09
N ILE A 7 5.78 1.92 7.15
CA ILE A 7 4.69 2.46 7.98
C ILE A 7 5.07 3.82 8.59
N MET A 8 6.29 3.97 9.13
CA MET A 8 6.75 5.26 9.67
C MET A 8 6.83 6.34 8.60
N MET A 9 7.29 6.02 7.38
CA MET A 9 7.33 6.96 6.26
C MET A 9 5.93 7.45 5.90
N ILE A 10 4.95 6.55 5.82
CA ILE A 10 3.54 6.91 5.59
C ILE A 10 3.05 7.82 6.72
N GLN A 11 3.24 7.43 7.98
CA GLN A 11 2.80 8.23 9.13
C GLN A 11 3.39 9.65 9.13
N ASN A 12 4.65 9.78 8.72
CA ASN A 12 5.29 11.09 8.59
C ASN A 12 4.68 11.92 7.44
N ARG A 13 4.46 11.29 6.27
CA ARG A 13 3.83 11.92 5.09
C ARG A 13 2.36 12.30 5.33
N MET A 14 1.65 11.57 6.19
CA MET A 14 0.27 11.87 6.60
C MET A 14 0.10 13.22 7.30
N ARG A 15 1.20 13.88 7.71
CA ARG A 15 1.18 15.27 8.20
C ARG A 15 0.88 16.28 7.10
N ASP A 16 1.15 15.96 5.83
CA ASP A 16 0.72 16.77 4.69
C ASP A 16 -0.76 16.48 4.37
N PRO A 17 -1.67 17.46 4.50
CA PRO A 17 -3.09 17.26 4.24
C PRO A 17 -3.40 16.87 2.80
N LYS A 18 -2.58 17.29 1.81
CA LYS A 18 -2.75 16.89 0.41
C LYS A 18 -2.40 15.42 0.21
N PHE A 19 -1.28 15.00 0.78
CA PHE A 19 -0.87 13.59 0.80
C PHE A 19 -1.93 12.74 1.51
N ALA A 20 -2.32 13.11 2.73
CA ALA A 20 -3.28 12.35 3.54
C ALA A 20 -4.62 12.17 2.83
N LYS A 21 -5.13 13.21 2.17
CA LYS A 21 -6.38 13.12 1.40
C LYS A 21 -6.27 12.11 0.26
N LYS A 22 -5.20 12.16 -0.54
CA LYS A 22 -4.97 11.23 -1.66
C LYS A 22 -4.75 9.80 -1.15
N PHE A 23 -3.92 9.64 -0.13
CA PHE A 23 -3.63 8.34 0.47
C PHE A 23 -4.88 7.68 1.05
N ASN A 24 -5.69 8.42 1.82
CA ASN A 24 -6.93 7.90 2.38
C ASN A 24 -7.94 7.51 1.28
N ALA A 25 -8.00 8.25 0.17
CA ALA A 25 -8.86 7.89 -0.97
C ALA A 25 -8.41 6.56 -1.61
N LEU A 26 -7.11 6.40 -1.85
CA LEU A 26 -6.54 5.16 -2.39
C LEU A 26 -6.77 3.96 -1.45
N VAL A 27 -6.57 4.14 -0.15
CA VAL A 27 -6.84 3.09 0.85
C VAL A 27 -8.34 2.76 0.93
N ALA A 28 -9.22 3.76 0.83
CA ALA A 28 -10.66 3.52 0.78
C ALA A 28 -11.06 2.71 -0.47
N GLU A 29 -10.45 3.02 -1.62
CA GLU A 29 -10.66 2.25 -2.84
C GLU A 29 -10.11 0.83 -2.72
N LEU A 30 -8.94 0.65 -2.11
CA LEU A 30 -8.38 -0.66 -1.81
C LEU A 30 -9.32 -1.49 -0.92
N ASN A 31 -9.86 -0.88 0.14
CA ASN A 31 -10.80 -1.52 1.06
C ASN A 31 -12.17 -1.82 0.41
N SER A 32 -12.51 -1.14 -0.68
CA SER A 32 -13.73 -1.42 -1.45
C SER A 32 -13.65 -2.73 -2.25
N ILE A 33 -12.44 -3.30 -2.42
CA ILE A 33 -12.22 -4.56 -3.12
C ILE A 33 -12.42 -5.71 -2.12
N PRO A 34 -13.47 -6.55 -2.28
CA PRO A 34 -13.74 -7.65 -1.36
C PRO A 34 -12.60 -8.66 -1.32
N GLY A 35 -12.26 -9.18 -0.14
CA GLY A 35 -11.16 -10.13 0.07
C GLY A 35 -9.76 -9.54 0.08
N LEU A 36 -9.58 -8.31 -0.44
CA LEU A 36 -8.26 -7.72 -0.58
C LEU A 36 -7.61 -7.31 0.74
N LYS A 37 -8.41 -6.95 1.75
CA LYS A 37 -7.91 -6.57 3.08
C LYS A 37 -7.07 -7.68 3.72
N GLU A 38 -7.50 -8.94 3.59
CA GLU A 38 -6.75 -10.08 4.13
C GLU A 38 -5.46 -10.33 3.35
N ASP A 39 -5.50 -10.21 2.02
CA ASP A 39 -4.33 -10.39 1.18
C ASP A 39 -3.28 -9.31 1.42
N VAL A 40 -3.69 -8.06 1.56
CA VAL A 40 -2.78 -6.94 1.87
C VAL A 40 -2.15 -7.11 3.25
N LEU A 41 -2.91 -7.56 4.26
CA LEU A 41 -2.35 -7.85 5.58
C LEU A 41 -1.32 -8.99 5.53
N LYS A 42 -1.60 -10.06 4.79
CA LYS A 42 -0.64 -11.15 4.57
C LYS A 42 0.63 -10.64 3.88
N ILE A 43 0.49 -9.79 2.87
CA ILE A 43 1.61 -9.19 2.12
C ILE A 43 2.47 -8.30 3.02
N ALA A 44 1.85 -7.46 3.86
CA ALA A 44 2.54 -6.55 4.78
C ALA A 44 3.39 -7.29 5.82
N GLN A 45 3.02 -8.53 6.17
CA GLN A 45 3.77 -9.40 7.08
C GLN A 45 4.95 -10.12 6.42
N ILE A 46 5.10 -10.05 5.09
CA ILE A 46 6.22 -10.67 4.38
C ILE A 46 7.47 -9.78 4.53
N ASN A 47 8.45 -10.29 5.28
CA ASN A 47 9.73 -9.62 5.51
C ASN A 47 10.69 -9.70 4.30
N ASP A 48 10.46 -10.62 3.37
CA ASP A 48 11.27 -10.83 2.17
C ASP A 48 10.74 -9.96 1.01
N ASP A 49 11.54 -9.00 0.57
CA ASP A 49 11.16 -8.05 -0.49
C ASP A 49 10.75 -8.74 -1.80
N LYS A 50 11.44 -9.83 -2.20
CA LYS A 50 11.10 -10.57 -3.43
C LYS A 50 9.78 -11.31 -3.30
N LYS A 51 9.52 -11.94 -2.15
CA LYS A 51 8.26 -12.64 -1.89
C LYS A 51 7.10 -11.65 -1.79
N ARG A 52 7.33 -10.48 -1.19
CA ARG A 52 6.36 -9.40 -1.10
C ARG A 52 6.01 -8.88 -2.49
N GLN A 53 7.01 -8.62 -3.34
CA GLN A 53 6.79 -8.21 -4.74
C GLN A 53 5.93 -9.24 -5.50
N LYS A 54 6.29 -10.53 -5.42
CA LYS A 54 5.52 -11.60 -6.05
C LYS A 54 4.09 -11.71 -5.54
N ALA A 55 3.86 -11.43 -4.26
CA ALA A 55 2.53 -11.46 -3.68
C ALA A 55 1.69 -10.24 -4.11
N ILE A 56 2.30 -9.06 -4.24
CA ILE A 56 1.69 -7.88 -4.87
C ILE A 56 1.33 -8.18 -6.33
N GLU A 57 2.20 -8.88 -7.07
CA GLU A 57 1.93 -9.34 -8.44
C GLU A 57 0.78 -10.36 -8.56
N LYS A 58 0.32 -10.94 -7.45
CA LYS A 58 -0.86 -11.83 -7.45
C LYS A 58 -2.16 -11.11 -7.14
N LEU A 59 -2.09 -9.84 -6.73
CA LEU A 59 -3.29 -9.05 -6.47
C LEU A 59 -4.09 -8.83 -7.76
N PRO A 60 -5.43 -8.64 -7.67
CA PRO A 60 -6.24 -8.23 -8.80
C PRO A 60 -5.68 -6.98 -9.47
N SER A 61 -5.87 -6.84 -10.79
CA SER A 61 -5.31 -5.70 -11.54
C SER A 61 -5.63 -4.35 -10.92
N LYS A 62 -6.87 -4.18 -10.42
CA LYS A 62 -7.31 -2.96 -9.73
C LYS A 62 -6.53 -2.70 -8.43
N ALA A 63 -6.23 -3.73 -7.67
CA ALA A 63 -5.47 -3.62 -6.43
C ALA A 63 -3.99 -3.28 -6.68
N LYS A 64 -3.38 -3.87 -7.72
CA LYS A 64 -2.01 -3.52 -8.13
C LYS A 64 -1.90 -2.06 -8.50
N ASP A 65 -2.85 -1.56 -9.29
CA ASP A 65 -2.89 -0.17 -9.73
C ASP A 65 -2.96 0.79 -8.53
N ILE A 66 -3.85 0.53 -7.57
CA ILE A 66 -3.96 1.32 -6.33
C ILE A 66 -2.67 1.27 -5.52
N VAL A 67 -2.06 0.09 -5.36
CA VAL A 67 -0.79 -0.06 -4.65
C VAL A 67 0.33 0.71 -5.35
N GLN A 68 0.39 0.67 -6.68
CA GLN A 68 1.34 1.44 -7.48
C GLN A 68 1.15 2.94 -7.29
N GLN A 69 -0.10 3.43 -7.35
CA GLN A 69 -0.41 4.84 -7.09
C GLN A 69 0.00 5.28 -5.68
N ILE A 70 -0.12 4.41 -4.67
CA ILE A 70 0.35 4.68 -3.30
C ILE A 70 1.89 4.83 -3.30
N PHE A 71 2.62 3.94 -3.98
CA PHE A 71 4.07 4.04 -4.08
C PHE A 71 4.52 5.30 -4.83
N ASP A 72 3.86 5.65 -5.92
CA ASP A 72 4.16 6.86 -6.69
C ASP A 72 3.90 8.11 -5.83
N LEU A 73 2.81 8.12 -5.05
CA LEU A 73 2.49 9.20 -4.11
C LEU A 73 3.54 9.34 -2.99
N LEU A 74 4.16 8.24 -2.56
CA LEU A 74 5.22 8.24 -1.54
C LEU A 74 6.59 8.68 -2.09
N ASN A 75 6.82 8.51 -3.38
CA ASN A 75 8.04 8.91 -4.08
C ASN A 75 7.96 10.32 -4.68
N SER A 76 6.76 10.91 -4.73
CA SER A 76 6.50 12.31 -5.13
C SER A 76 6.92 13.30 -4.04
#